data_AF-A0A0H4WIZ2-F1
#
_entry.id   AF-A0A0H4WIZ2-F1
#
_cell.length_a   1.000
_cell.length_b   1.000
_cell.length_c   1.000
_cell.angle_alpha   90.00
_cell.angle_beta   90.00
_cell.angle_gamma   90.00
#
_symmetry.space_group_name_H-M   'P 1'
#
loop_
_entity.id
_entity.type
_entity.pdbx_description
1 polymer ?
#
loop_
_entity_poly.entity_id
_entity_poly.type
_entity_poly.pdbx_seq_one_letter_code
_entity_poly.pdbx_strand_id
1 'polypeptide(L)'
;MKTLGALLGAAALLLARGASAETVVRRALVIAHNGSDDPSLPSLRFADDDGVLWAETLQRLGVETTLLVAPDEATRASARPVLAGARPATPDEVKREVARLRAANLVDRELGRQTDVLLVYVGHGNTDEAGRAYFTLDGGRLDKASLYADVVDPLGADYVHVIVDACRASGVVGSRGGQTDAAVLAELRGMLAREQLATRPTVGAVFAESDDGETHEWSRIRAGVFSHVARSGLMGAADINGDGKVEYSELGAFVTASLQGVKGLPARLTLHAFAPTREPRRPLVGPSPKGPSLPLPSGLEHSRISVEDSDGRRLADVRRSEDQYVLLRLPERDVYWIRTPTQEARVTLAELSTGVLNLGDRELQERGPAEEALRKGLFAVPLDKEFYERYVTASGLAHVGVSQAFPASVGGGFPRFQMRRQDAASGWDLGWTGQQAPLGLSTLATGPTVTWRREARPSLYYGARATYGMTPIATDEIRTHRGALLGLLGAQAPSELRVPLFLEAGAGWGFLGVTRGATRMGDPTVFSTYTATGLMGTLAGVRLRVAATLTYDRVTLDDRNHWDRAFGFEVALRR
;
A
#
# COMPACT_ATOMS: atom_id res chain seq x y z
N MET A 1 -36.02 28.81 44.49
CA MET A 1 -36.28 27.84 43.39
C MET A 1 -36.36 28.51 42.02
N LYS A 2 -37.03 29.67 41.85
CA LYS A 2 -37.13 30.36 40.54
C LYS A 2 -35.80 30.89 39.98
N THR A 3 -34.88 31.32 40.84
CA THR A 3 -33.54 31.80 40.46
C THR A 3 -32.58 30.69 40.01
N LEU A 4 -32.73 29.47 40.55
CA LEU A 4 -31.90 28.33 40.17
C LEU A 4 -32.25 27.80 38.77
N GLY A 5 -33.55 27.81 38.41
CA GLY A 5 -34.03 27.42 37.08
C GLY A 5 -33.62 28.40 35.98
N ALA A 6 -33.53 29.70 36.28
CA ALA A 6 -33.06 30.71 35.33
C ALA A 6 -31.55 30.57 35.05
N LEU A 7 -30.74 30.26 36.07
CA LEU A 7 -29.29 30.02 35.93
C LEU A 7 -28.99 28.71 35.19
N LEU A 8 -29.75 27.64 35.44
CA LEU A 8 -29.64 26.37 34.69
C LEU A 8 -30.07 26.51 33.23
N GLY A 9 -31.10 27.30 32.94
CA GLY A 9 -31.52 27.62 31.57
C GLY A 9 -30.49 28.46 30.80
N ALA A 10 -29.90 29.47 31.45
CA ALA A 10 -28.85 30.27 30.84
C ALA A 10 -27.54 29.47 30.61
N ALA A 11 -27.17 28.59 31.54
CA ALA A 11 -26.05 27.68 31.38
C ALA A 11 -26.29 26.66 30.25
N ALA A 12 -27.51 26.13 30.09
CA ALA A 12 -27.86 25.25 28.98
C ALA A 12 -27.83 25.96 27.62
N LEU A 13 -28.23 27.23 27.55
CA LEU A 13 -28.13 28.06 26.33
C LEU A 13 -26.68 28.47 26.00
N LEU A 14 -25.82 28.65 27.00
CA LEU A 14 -24.38 28.90 26.81
C LEU A 14 -23.62 27.63 26.44
N LEU A 15 -24.03 26.45 26.95
CA LEU A 15 -23.49 25.15 26.57
C LEU A 15 -23.98 24.69 25.19
N ALA A 16 -25.20 25.06 24.76
CA ALA A 16 -25.70 24.81 23.41
C ALA A 16 -25.01 25.66 22.34
N ARG A 17 -24.49 26.85 22.70
CA ARG A 17 -23.69 27.70 21.80
C ARG A 17 -22.27 27.17 21.57
N GLY A 18 -21.78 26.27 22.42
CA GLY A 18 -20.43 25.71 22.36
C GLY A 18 -20.29 24.42 21.54
N ALA A 19 -21.37 23.91 20.92
CA ALA A 19 -21.39 22.62 20.25
C ALA A 19 -22.01 22.63 18.84
N SER A 20 -22.09 23.79 18.17
CA SER A 20 -22.27 23.81 16.72
C SER A 20 -20.89 23.71 16.10
N ALA A 21 -20.40 22.49 15.89
CA ALA A 21 -19.34 22.27 14.92
C ALA A 21 -19.77 22.98 13.63
N GLU A 22 -18.95 23.91 13.16
CA GLU A 22 -19.16 24.66 11.92
C GLU A 22 -19.49 23.65 10.81
N THR A 23 -20.77 23.55 10.42
CA THR A 23 -21.24 22.56 9.45
C THR A 23 -20.91 23.07 8.05
N VAL A 24 -19.62 23.03 7.72
CA VAL A 24 -19.15 23.28 6.36
C VAL A 24 -19.70 22.18 5.46
N VAL A 25 -20.57 22.56 4.53
CA VAL A 25 -21.09 21.67 3.50
C VAL A 25 -20.09 21.66 2.35
N ARG A 26 -19.53 20.49 2.04
CA ARG A 26 -18.59 20.32 0.93
C ARG A 26 -19.26 19.67 -0.24
N ARG A 27 -19.12 20.27 -1.42
CA ARG A 27 -19.56 19.71 -2.69
C ARG A 27 -18.39 19.58 -3.66
N ALA A 28 -18.53 18.71 -4.65
CA ALA A 28 -17.55 18.59 -5.71
C ALA A 28 -18.19 18.48 -7.09
N LEU A 29 -17.53 19.12 -8.06
CA LEU A 29 -17.74 18.92 -9.49
C LEU A 29 -16.46 18.29 -10.05
N VAL A 30 -16.52 17.01 -10.41
CA VAL A 30 -15.41 16.29 -11.05
C VAL A 30 -15.69 16.24 -12.54
N ILE A 31 -14.78 16.78 -13.34
CA ILE A 31 -14.85 16.83 -14.80
C ILE A 31 -13.68 16.00 -15.34
N ALA A 32 -14.01 14.94 -16.07
CA ALA A 32 -13.02 14.04 -16.66
C ALA A 32 -13.31 13.83 -18.15
N HIS A 33 -12.29 14.02 -18.98
CA HIS A 33 -12.42 13.87 -20.42
C HIS A 33 -11.16 13.27 -21.07
N ASN A 34 -11.34 12.14 -21.76
CA ASN A 34 -10.25 11.46 -22.45
C ASN A 34 -9.85 12.13 -23.77
N GLY A 35 -10.80 12.84 -24.41
CA GLY A 35 -10.63 13.35 -25.76
C GLY A 35 -9.80 14.63 -25.84
N SER A 36 -9.30 14.88 -27.05
CA SER A 36 -8.72 16.15 -27.47
C SER A 36 -9.48 16.67 -28.67
N ASP A 37 -9.56 17.99 -28.80
CA ASP A 37 -10.03 18.65 -30.01
C ASP A 37 -8.91 18.87 -31.04
N ASP A 38 -7.66 18.61 -30.64
CA ASP A 38 -6.50 18.56 -31.51
C ASP A 38 -6.33 17.14 -32.08
N PRO A 39 -6.49 16.94 -33.40
CA PRO A 39 -6.41 15.62 -34.03
C PRO A 39 -4.99 15.01 -34.01
N SER A 40 -3.96 15.81 -33.69
CA SER A 40 -2.59 15.31 -33.53
C SER A 40 -2.33 14.67 -32.16
N LEU A 41 -3.19 14.95 -31.17
CA LEU A 41 -3.09 14.40 -29.83
C LEU A 41 -3.98 13.15 -29.71
N PRO A 42 -3.41 11.98 -29.36
CA PRO A 42 -4.23 10.81 -29.09
C PRO A 42 -5.10 11.04 -27.85
N SER A 43 -6.25 10.37 -27.81
CA SER A 43 -7.06 10.34 -26.60
C SER A 43 -6.28 9.74 -25.44
N LEU A 44 -6.48 10.32 -24.26
CA LEU A 44 -6.03 9.77 -22.99
C LEU A 44 -6.72 8.44 -22.73
N ARG A 45 -6.01 7.55 -22.04
CA ARG A 45 -6.48 6.20 -21.73
C ARG A 45 -7.16 6.09 -20.39
N PHE A 46 -6.86 7.00 -19.44
CA PHE A 46 -7.23 6.82 -18.04
C PHE A 46 -7.82 8.07 -17.38
N ALA A 47 -8.09 9.16 -18.10
CA ALA A 47 -8.67 10.35 -17.48
C ALA A 47 -10.09 10.10 -16.94
N ASP A 48 -10.89 9.29 -17.63
CA ASP A 48 -12.22 8.82 -17.18
C ASP A 48 -12.12 7.91 -15.94
N ASP A 49 -11.21 6.94 -15.99
CA ASP A 49 -10.78 6.08 -14.89
C ASP A 49 -10.41 6.91 -13.63
N ASP A 50 -9.70 8.01 -13.82
CA ASP A 50 -9.29 8.93 -12.76
C ASP A 50 -10.44 9.79 -12.24
N GLY A 51 -11.33 10.25 -13.12
CA GLY A 51 -12.56 10.94 -12.74
C GLY A 51 -13.41 10.08 -11.79
N VAL A 52 -13.54 8.80 -12.10
CA VAL A 52 -14.22 7.82 -11.23
C VAL A 52 -13.53 7.72 -9.87
N LEU A 53 -12.19 7.55 -9.83
CA LEU A 53 -11.46 7.46 -8.56
C LEU A 53 -11.53 8.75 -7.74
N TRP A 54 -11.50 9.92 -8.38
CA TRP A 54 -11.70 11.20 -7.72
C TRP A 54 -13.08 11.27 -7.08
N ALA A 55 -14.12 10.89 -7.82
CA ALA A 55 -15.49 10.94 -7.32
C ALA A 55 -15.70 9.98 -6.14
N GLU A 56 -15.20 8.75 -6.21
CA GLU A 56 -15.26 7.79 -5.10
C GLU A 56 -14.48 8.28 -3.86
N THR A 57 -13.30 8.87 -4.08
CA THR A 57 -12.47 9.43 -3.00
C THR A 57 -13.20 10.56 -2.28
N LEU A 58 -13.77 11.50 -3.04
CA LEU A 58 -14.47 12.65 -2.47
C LEU A 58 -15.77 12.23 -1.76
N GLN A 59 -16.53 11.29 -2.33
CA GLN A 59 -17.69 10.70 -1.65
C GLN A 59 -17.30 10.03 -0.33
N ARG A 60 -16.21 9.25 -0.32
CA ARG A 60 -15.68 8.63 0.91
C ARG A 60 -15.31 9.66 1.96
N LEU A 61 -14.81 10.82 1.55
CA LEU A 61 -14.44 11.93 2.44
C LEU A 61 -15.65 12.78 2.87
N GLY A 62 -16.88 12.41 2.47
CA GLY A 62 -18.11 13.09 2.85
C GLY A 62 -18.44 14.31 1.99
N VAL A 63 -17.87 14.39 0.79
CA VAL A 63 -18.13 15.48 -0.16
C VAL A 63 -19.28 15.09 -1.10
N GLU A 64 -20.29 15.94 -1.20
CA GLU A 64 -21.42 15.74 -2.09
C GLU A 64 -20.97 15.91 -3.56
N THR A 65 -20.76 14.80 -4.27
CA THR A 65 -19.96 14.80 -5.50
C THR A 65 -20.80 14.54 -6.75
N THR A 66 -20.58 15.36 -7.77
CA THR A 66 -21.10 15.18 -9.14
C THR A 66 -19.96 14.83 -10.09
N LEU A 67 -20.16 13.81 -10.92
CA LEU A 67 -19.18 13.32 -11.88
C LEU A 67 -19.67 13.57 -13.31
N LEU A 68 -18.92 14.38 -14.05
CA LEU A 68 -19.04 14.55 -15.49
C LEU A 68 -17.93 13.77 -16.19
N VAL A 69 -18.29 12.65 -16.79
CA VAL A 69 -17.40 11.76 -17.54
C VAL A 69 -18.18 11.00 -18.61
N ALA A 70 -17.56 10.78 -19.76
CA ALA A 70 -18.01 9.80 -20.76
C ALA A 70 -17.13 8.55 -20.63
N PRO A 71 -17.54 7.53 -19.84
CA PRO A 71 -16.67 6.39 -19.55
C PRO A 71 -16.49 5.52 -20.78
N ASP A 72 -15.25 5.08 -21.02
CA ASP A 72 -14.96 4.14 -22.10
C ASP A 72 -15.52 2.74 -21.79
N GLU A 73 -15.27 1.75 -22.66
CA GLU A 73 -15.76 0.39 -22.43
C GLU A 73 -15.15 -0.27 -21.18
N ALA A 74 -13.86 -0.06 -20.92
CA ALA A 74 -13.16 -0.64 -19.78
C ALA A 74 -13.64 -0.03 -18.45
N THR A 75 -13.78 1.29 -18.40
CA THR A 75 -14.33 2.03 -17.27
C THR A 75 -15.78 1.64 -17.02
N ARG A 76 -16.61 1.48 -18.05
CA ARG A 76 -18.00 0.99 -17.90
C ARG A 76 -18.06 -0.42 -17.34
N ALA A 77 -17.16 -1.31 -17.77
CA ALA A 77 -17.12 -2.70 -17.30
C ALA A 77 -16.81 -2.82 -15.80
N SER A 78 -16.20 -1.81 -15.19
CA SER A 78 -15.94 -1.78 -13.73
C SER A 78 -17.22 -1.72 -12.88
N ALA A 79 -18.36 -1.35 -13.48
CA ALA A 79 -19.68 -1.26 -12.85
C ALA A 79 -19.69 -0.48 -11.52
N ARG A 80 -18.82 0.52 -11.37
CA ARG A 80 -18.72 1.31 -10.14
C ARG A 80 -20.02 2.10 -9.88
N PRO A 81 -20.53 2.13 -8.63
CA PRO A 81 -21.77 2.85 -8.31
C PRO A 81 -21.76 4.34 -8.70
N VAL A 82 -20.59 4.99 -8.64
CA VAL A 82 -20.46 6.43 -9.00
C VAL A 82 -20.73 6.73 -10.48
N LEU A 83 -20.67 5.71 -11.34
CA LEU A 83 -21.06 5.84 -12.75
C LEU A 83 -22.58 5.93 -12.93
N ALA A 84 -23.36 5.54 -11.93
CA ALA A 84 -24.81 5.68 -11.95
C ALA A 84 -25.17 7.17 -11.90
N GLY A 85 -25.57 7.72 -13.06
CA GLY A 85 -25.88 9.15 -13.20
C GLY A 85 -24.73 9.99 -13.74
N ALA A 86 -23.58 9.39 -14.11
CA ALA A 86 -22.55 10.08 -14.86
C ALA A 86 -23.12 10.67 -16.17
N ARG A 87 -22.61 11.85 -16.54
CA ARG A 87 -22.97 12.59 -17.75
C ARG A 87 -21.71 13.01 -18.49
N PRO A 88 -21.71 13.14 -19.82
CA PRO A 88 -20.52 13.56 -20.55
C PRO A 88 -20.07 14.95 -20.10
N ALA A 89 -18.76 15.18 -20.16
CA ALA A 89 -18.15 16.46 -19.82
C ALA A 89 -18.29 17.47 -20.97
N THR A 90 -19.52 17.85 -21.33
CA THR A 90 -19.78 18.89 -22.34
C THR A 90 -19.91 20.27 -21.69
N PRO A 91 -19.71 21.39 -22.43
CA PRO A 91 -19.92 22.73 -21.89
C PRO A 91 -21.33 22.94 -21.30
N ASP A 92 -22.37 22.40 -21.95
CA ASP A 92 -23.75 22.51 -21.48
C ASP A 92 -23.98 21.75 -20.17
N GLU A 93 -23.41 20.55 -20.03
CA GLU A 93 -23.51 19.77 -18.79
C GLU A 93 -22.75 20.45 -17.65
N VAL A 94 -21.56 21.00 -17.92
CA VAL A 94 -20.81 21.79 -16.93
C VAL A 94 -21.66 22.98 -16.45
N LYS A 95 -22.22 23.76 -17.37
CA LYS A 95 -23.07 24.92 -17.04
C LYS A 95 -24.31 24.52 -16.24
N ARG A 96 -24.95 23.40 -16.60
CA ARG A 96 -26.13 22.89 -15.87
C ARG A 96 -25.76 22.50 -14.44
N GLU A 97 -24.66 21.75 -14.25
CA GLU A 97 -24.26 21.32 -12.91
C GLU A 97 -23.77 22.49 -12.05
N VAL A 98 -23.10 23.48 -12.63
CA VAL A 98 -22.75 24.73 -11.92
C VAL A 98 -24.01 25.44 -11.43
N ALA A 99 -25.04 25.58 -12.28
CA ALA A 99 -26.31 26.19 -11.87
C ALA A 99 -27.01 25.40 -10.76
N ARG A 100 -26.97 24.06 -10.83
CA ARG A 100 -27.52 23.18 -9.79
C ARG A 100 -26.79 23.32 -8.46
N LEU A 101 -25.46 23.31 -8.48
CA LEU A 101 -24.62 23.47 -7.30
C LEU A 101 -24.79 24.86 -6.68
N ARG A 102 -24.87 25.92 -7.50
CA ARG A 102 -25.18 27.27 -7.05
C ARG A 102 -26.51 27.32 -6.28
N ALA A 103 -27.57 26.72 -6.83
CA ALA A 103 -28.86 26.69 -6.17
C ALA A 103 -28.78 25.99 -4.81
N ALA A 104 -28.05 24.86 -4.71
CA ALA A 104 -27.84 24.17 -3.44
C ALA A 104 -27.02 25.00 -2.44
N ASN A 105 -25.97 25.69 -2.90
CA ASN A 105 -25.15 26.55 -2.05
C ASN A 105 -25.95 27.74 -1.51
N LEU A 106 -26.84 28.33 -2.31
CA LEU A 106 -27.73 29.41 -1.86
C LEU A 106 -28.65 28.94 -0.74
N VAL A 107 -29.25 27.74 -0.86
CA VAL A 107 -30.09 27.15 0.20
C VAL A 107 -29.29 26.95 1.49
N ASP A 108 -28.06 26.45 1.40
CA ASP A 108 -27.20 26.28 2.58
C ASP A 108 -26.82 27.60 3.24
N ARG A 109 -26.54 28.61 2.42
CA ARG A 109 -26.24 29.96 2.90
C ARG A 109 -27.44 30.56 3.64
N GLU A 110 -28.66 30.37 3.13
CA GLU A 110 -29.90 30.78 3.81
C GLU A 110 -30.10 30.05 5.15
N LEU A 111 -29.61 28.82 5.24
CA LEU A 111 -29.60 28.03 6.49
C LEU A 111 -28.40 28.36 7.41
N GLY A 112 -27.58 29.35 7.07
CA GLY A 112 -26.42 29.77 7.85
C GLY A 112 -25.25 28.78 7.83
N ARG A 113 -25.22 27.86 6.86
CA ARG A 113 -24.12 26.90 6.65
C ARG A 113 -23.09 27.51 5.70
N GLN A 114 -21.81 27.32 6.01
CA GLN A 114 -20.74 27.63 5.06
C GLN A 114 -20.66 26.55 3.99
N THR A 115 -20.27 26.95 2.79
CA THR A 115 -20.18 26.06 1.62
C THR A 115 -18.80 26.11 0.98
N ASP A 116 -18.21 24.94 0.78
CA ASP A 116 -16.97 24.79 0.01
C ASP A 116 -17.28 23.95 -1.25
N VAL A 117 -16.76 24.35 -2.40
CA VAL A 117 -16.83 23.56 -3.64
C VAL A 117 -15.44 23.17 -4.11
N LEU A 118 -15.22 21.87 -4.32
CA LEU A 118 -14.05 21.34 -5.00
C LEU A 118 -14.34 21.16 -6.48
N LEU A 119 -13.65 21.90 -7.34
CA LEU A 119 -13.66 21.71 -8.78
C LEU A 119 -12.45 20.87 -9.17
N VAL A 120 -12.66 19.66 -9.65
CA VAL A 120 -11.59 18.76 -10.09
C VAL A 120 -11.67 18.60 -11.60
N TYR A 121 -10.57 18.86 -12.31
CA TYR A 121 -10.45 18.60 -13.74
C TYR A 121 -9.34 17.59 -14.02
N VAL A 122 -9.66 16.58 -14.84
CA VAL A 122 -8.69 15.58 -15.36
C VAL A 122 -8.87 15.46 -16.86
N GLY A 123 -7.83 15.75 -17.63
CA GLY A 123 -7.92 15.70 -19.09
C GLY A 123 -6.78 16.40 -19.80
N HIS A 124 -6.96 16.67 -21.09
CA HIS A 124 -5.99 17.43 -21.88
C HIS A 124 -6.08 18.93 -21.59
N GLY A 125 -4.92 19.57 -21.50
CA GLY A 125 -4.81 21.03 -21.61
C GLY A 125 -3.95 21.40 -22.81
N ASN A 126 -4.45 22.33 -23.62
CA ASN A 126 -3.82 22.74 -24.88
C ASN A 126 -3.82 24.28 -25.01
N THR A 127 -3.25 24.81 -26.09
CA THR A 127 -3.31 26.24 -26.43
C THR A 127 -3.90 26.44 -27.81
N ASP A 128 -4.71 27.48 -27.97
CA ASP A 128 -5.21 27.86 -29.29
C ASP A 128 -4.15 28.60 -30.13
N GLU A 129 -4.51 28.96 -31.37
CA GLU A 129 -3.65 29.70 -32.30
C GLU A 129 -3.17 31.05 -31.74
N ALA A 130 -3.90 31.63 -30.80
CA ALA A 130 -3.53 32.88 -30.12
C ALA A 130 -2.67 32.65 -28.86
N GLY A 131 -2.28 31.40 -28.58
CA GLY A 131 -1.49 31.01 -27.42
C GLY A 131 -2.26 31.00 -26.11
N ARG A 132 -3.60 31.06 -26.14
CA ARG A 132 -4.43 30.99 -24.92
C ARG A 132 -4.60 29.54 -24.52
N ALA A 133 -4.26 29.23 -23.27
CA ALA A 133 -4.44 27.88 -22.74
C ALA A 133 -5.93 27.59 -22.45
N TYR A 134 -6.32 26.35 -22.66
CA TYR A 134 -7.66 25.84 -22.38
C TYR A 134 -7.62 24.35 -22.02
N PHE A 135 -8.68 23.89 -21.37
CA PHE A 135 -8.98 22.50 -21.11
C PHE A 135 -9.95 21.94 -22.15
N THR A 136 -9.75 20.69 -22.58
CA THR A 136 -10.65 20.05 -23.54
C THR A 136 -11.90 19.54 -22.84
N LEU A 137 -13.04 19.67 -23.52
CA LEU A 137 -14.34 19.12 -23.13
C LEU A 137 -14.92 18.37 -24.32
N ASP A 138 -15.89 17.50 -24.05
CA ASP A 138 -16.63 16.83 -25.12
C ASP A 138 -17.44 17.86 -25.92
N GLY A 139 -17.02 18.09 -27.17
CA GLY A 139 -17.61 19.10 -28.05
C GLY A 139 -17.30 20.55 -27.67
N GLY A 140 -16.27 20.82 -26.87
CA GLY A 140 -15.94 22.21 -26.49
C GLY A 140 -14.61 22.40 -25.77
N ARG A 141 -14.43 23.61 -25.23
CA ARG A 141 -13.23 24.03 -24.49
C ARG A 141 -13.63 24.78 -23.23
N LEU A 142 -12.79 24.70 -22.20
CA LEU A 142 -12.86 25.52 -20.99
C LEU A 142 -11.56 26.30 -20.86
N ASP A 143 -11.55 27.52 -21.38
CA ASP A 143 -10.40 28.41 -21.25
C ASP A 143 -10.39 29.12 -19.89
N LYS A 144 -9.36 29.94 -19.67
CA LYS A 144 -9.22 30.69 -18.43
C LYS A 144 -10.42 31.60 -18.13
N ALA A 145 -10.91 32.32 -19.13
CA ALA A 145 -11.98 33.29 -18.92
C ALA A 145 -13.28 32.59 -18.53
N SER A 146 -13.64 31.53 -19.28
CA SER A 146 -14.82 30.69 -19.04
C SER A 146 -14.70 29.87 -17.76
N LEU A 147 -13.52 29.35 -17.40
CA LEU A 147 -13.30 28.70 -16.10
C LEU A 147 -13.73 29.62 -14.95
N TYR A 148 -13.33 30.88 -14.96
CA TYR A 148 -13.72 31.79 -13.88
C TYR A 148 -15.15 32.32 -14.02
N ALA A 149 -15.51 32.84 -15.21
CA ALA A 149 -16.77 33.52 -15.42
C ALA A 149 -17.98 32.57 -15.46
N ASP A 150 -17.81 31.35 -15.97
CA ASP A 150 -18.90 30.40 -16.20
C ASP A 150 -18.92 29.26 -15.16
N VAL A 151 -17.79 28.98 -14.49
CA VAL A 151 -17.67 27.88 -13.51
C VAL A 151 -17.40 28.41 -12.10
N VAL A 152 -16.23 28.99 -11.82
CA VAL A 152 -15.81 29.34 -10.45
C VAL A 152 -16.70 30.40 -9.81
N ASP A 153 -16.93 31.53 -10.48
CA ASP A 153 -17.71 32.64 -9.90
C ASP A 153 -19.20 32.27 -9.76
N PRO A 154 -19.84 31.60 -10.74
CA PRO A 154 -21.25 31.24 -10.62
C PRO A 154 -21.54 30.17 -9.57
N LEU A 155 -20.57 29.37 -9.11
CA LEU A 155 -20.79 28.38 -8.05
C LEU A 155 -21.33 29.00 -6.76
N GLY A 156 -21.03 30.27 -6.47
CA GLY A 156 -21.58 31.00 -5.34
C GLY A 156 -21.28 30.38 -3.96
N ALA A 157 -20.21 29.60 -3.85
CA ALA A 157 -19.74 29.02 -2.61
C ALA A 157 -18.95 30.04 -1.77
N ASP A 158 -18.83 29.80 -0.46
CA ASP A 158 -17.97 30.63 0.39
C ASP A 158 -16.49 30.42 0.04
N TYR A 159 -16.09 29.19 -0.30
CA TYR A 159 -14.76 28.86 -0.82
C TYR A 159 -14.84 27.95 -2.05
N VAL A 160 -13.94 28.16 -3.01
CA VAL A 160 -13.80 27.27 -4.18
C VAL A 160 -12.36 26.78 -4.26
N HIS A 161 -12.18 25.46 -4.33
CA HIS A 161 -10.89 24.79 -4.41
C HIS A 161 -10.75 24.14 -5.79
N VAL A 162 -9.82 24.61 -6.60
CA VAL A 162 -9.59 24.10 -7.95
C VAL A 162 -8.44 23.09 -7.93
N ILE A 163 -8.66 21.87 -8.38
CA ILE A 163 -7.65 20.82 -8.51
C ILE A 163 -7.57 20.40 -9.98
N VAL A 164 -6.40 20.49 -10.60
CA VAL A 164 -6.26 20.20 -12.03
C VAL A 164 -5.12 19.22 -12.28
N ASP A 165 -5.44 18.15 -13.00
CA ASP A 165 -4.48 17.23 -13.62
C ASP A 165 -4.57 17.34 -15.14
N ALA A 166 -3.78 18.25 -15.71
CA ALA A 166 -3.72 18.51 -17.14
C ALA A 166 -2.39 19.15 -17.52
N CYS A 167 -1.89 18.86 -18.73
CA CYS A 167 -0.79 19.61 -19.31
C CYS A 167 -1.15 21.11 -19.41
N ARG A 168 -0.18 22.01 -19.21
CA ARG A 168 -0.38 23.48 -19.31
C ARG A 168 -1.48 24.05 -18.40
N ALA A 169 -1.80 23.37 -17.29
CA ALA A 169 -2.78 23.84 -16.30
C ALA A 169 -2.47 25.26 -15.77
N SER A 170 -1.20 25.64 -15.69
CA SER A 170 -0.77 27.00 -15.35
C SER A 170 -1.43 28.04 -16.28
N GLY A 171 -1.38 27.88 -17.61
CA GLY A 171 -1.99 28.84 -18.53
C GLY A 171 -3.50 29.08 -18.32
N VAL A 172 -4.23 28.09 -17.80
CA VAL A 172 -5.69 28.16 -17.54
C VAL A 172 -5.99 28.61 -16.11
N VAL A 173 -5.28 28.07 -15.11
CA VAL A 173 -5.50 28.32 -13.67
C VAL A 173 -4.69 29.53 -13.16
N GLY A 174 -3.60 29.96 -13.83
CA GLY A 174 -2.72 31.08 -13.42
C GLY A 174 -1.48 31.39 -14.32
N SER A 175 -1.32 32.68 -14.70
CA SER A 175 -0.29 33.30 -15.59
C SER A 175 -0.39 33.09 -17.12
N ARG A 176 0.27 33.96 -17.90
CA ARG A 176 0.36 33.95 -19.38
C ARG A 176 1.66 33.26 -19.82
N GLY A 177 1.60 32.44 -20.87
CA GLY A 177 2.77 31.77 -21.45
C GLY A 177 3.65 32.71 -22.29
N GLY A 178 4.97 32.58 -22.13
CA GLY A 178 5.99 33.20 -22.97
C GLY A 178 7.34 32.52 -22.73
N GLN A 179 8.07 32.18 -23.79
CA GLN A 179 9.37 31.51 -23.76
C GLN A 179 10.48 32.46 -23.31
N THR A 180 11.00 32.37 -22.07
CA THR A 180 12.39 32.69 -21.67
C THR A 180 12.67 32.43 -20.17
N ASP A 181 13.94 32.20 -19.82
CA ASP A 181 14.60 31.96 -18.51
C ASP A 181 13.77 31.53 -17.27
N ALA A 182 14.02 30.29 -16.82
CA ALA A 182 13.24 29.53 -15.84
C ALA A 182 13.14 30.12 -14.42
N ALA A 183 14.14 30.88 -13.94
CA ALA A 183 14.14 31.40 -12.57
C ALA A 183 13.29 32.66 -12.41
N VAL A 184 13.40 33.59 -13.35
CA VAL A 184 12.64 34.85 -13.39
C VAL A 184 11.16 34.58 -13.73
N LEU A 185 10.90 33.57 -14.56
CA LEU A 185 9.55 33.17 -14.95
C LEU A 185 8.79 32.48 -13.80
N ALA A 186 9.43 31.66 -12.96
CA ALA A 186 8.77 31.04 -11.81
C ALA A 186 8.29 32.10 -10.79
N GLU A 187 9.10 33.13 -10.56
CA GLU A 187 8.77 34.26 -9.70
C GLU A 187 7.62 35.10 -10.29
N LEU A 188 7.68 35.43 -11.60
CA LEU A 188 6.61 36.14 -12.33
C LEU A 188 5.30 35.34 -12.41
N ARG A 189 5.36 34.03 -12.65
CA ARG A 189 4.18 33.14 -12.69
C ARG A 189 3.53 33.05 -11.32
N GLY A 190 4.32 32.95 -10.25
CA GLY A 190 3.85 33.04 -8.88
C GLY A 190 3.20 34.38 -8.57
N MET A 191 3.78 35.50 -9.03
CA MET A 191 3.21 36.84 -8.86
C MET A 191 1.91 37.04 -9.65
N LEU A 192 1.83 36.59 -10.90
CA LEU A 192 0.65 36.73 -11.77
C LEU A 192 -0.52 35.79 -11.36
N ALA A 193 -0.22 34.59 -10.88
CA ALA A 193 -1.22 33.70 -10.28
C ALA A 193 -1.75 34.27 -8.95
N ARG A 194 -0.87 34.85 -8.13
CA ARG A 194 -1.26 35.60 -6.93
C ARG A 194 -2.10 36.83 -7.27
N GLU A 195 -1.84 37.54 -8.36
CA GLU A 195 -2.60 38.73 -8.77
C GLU A 195 -4.05 38.39 -9.16
N GLN A 196 -4.28 37.26 -9.84
CA GLN A 196 -5.64 36.82 -10.16
C GLN A 196 -6.38 36.19 -8.98
N LEU A 197 -5.72 35.37 -8.17
CA LEU A 197 -6.29 34.88 -6.92
C LEU A 197 -6.48 36.01 -5.90
N ALA A 198 -5.71 37.11 -5.99
CA ALA A 198 -5.92 38.30 -5.16
C ALA A 198 -7.26 38.99 -5.46
N THR A 199 -7.78 38.89 -6.69
CA THR A 199 -9.14 39.37 -7.00
C THR A 199 -10.23 38.44 -6.45
N ARG A 200 -9.88 37.20 -6.07
CA ARG A 200 -10.79 36.15 -5.59
C ARG A 200 -10.22 35.50 -4.31
N PRO A 201 -10.23 36.21 -3.18
CA PRO A 201 -9.51 35.78 -1.97
C PRO A 201 -10.07 34.50 -1.32
N THR A 202 -11.21 33.97 -1.79
CA THR A 202 -11.80 32.70 -1.39
C THR A 202 -11.51 31.54 -2.33
N VAL A 203 -10.79 31.77 -3.41
CA VAL A 203 -10.41 30.73 -4.35
C VAL A 203 -8.99 30.27 -4.03
N GLY A 204 -8.82 28.95 -3.93
CA GLY A 204 -7.51 28.31 -3.86
C GLY A 204 -7.36 27.30 -5.00
N ALA A 205 -6.13 26.98 -5.37
CA ALA A 205 -5.82 26.09 -6.49
C ALA A 205 -4.63 25.17 -6.21
N VAL A 206 -4.71 23.93 -6.69
CA VAL A 206 -3.60 22.96 -6.72
C VAL A 206 -3.53 22.35 -8.11
N PHE A 207 -2.38 22.43 -8.76
CA PHE A 207 -2.19 21.84 -10.09
C PHE A 207 -0.74 21.44 -10.31
N ALA A 208 -0.55 20.45 -11.17
CA ALA A 208 0.77 20.06 -11.65
C ALA A 208 1.04 20.63 -13.05
N GLU A 209 2.29 21.00 -13.32
CA GLU A 209 2.77 21.44 -14.63
C GLU A 209 3.87 20.49 -15.13
N SER A 210 3.76 20.01 -16.36
CA SER A 210 4.83 19.32 -17.09
C SER A 210 5.30 20.19 -18.26
N ASP A 211 6.62 20.29 -18.43
CA ASP A 211 7.27 21.12 -19.47
C ASP A 211 7.12 20.55 -20.90
N ASP A 212 6.85 19.25 -21.05
CA ASP A 212 6.95 18.55 -22.34
C ASP A 212 5.60 18.28 -23.03
N GLY A 213 4.48 18.76 -22.49
CA GLY A 213 3.16 18.60 -23.12
C GLY A 213 2.63 17.16 -23.21
N GLU A 214 3.41 16.15 -22.84
CA GLU A 214 2.91 14.77 -22.73
C GLU A 214 2.22 14.52 -21.37
N THR A 215 1.00 14.00 -21.45
CA THR A 215 0.23 13.60 -20.27
C THR A 215 0.85 12.34 -19.66
N HIS A 216 1.36 12.44 -18.43
CA HIS A 216 2.00 11.33 -17.73
C HIS A 216 0.97 10.38 -17.11
N GLU A 217 0.23 9.69 -17.97
CA GLU A 217 -0.63 8.57 -17.61
C GLU A 217 0.21 7.31 -17.36
N TRP A 218 -0.01 6.62 -16.23
CA TRP A 218 0.71 5.38 -15.92
C TRP A 218 -0.21 4.16 -15.99
N SER A 219 0.06 3.24 -16.91
CA SER A 219 -0.66 1.98 -17.12
C SER A 219 -0.83 1.13 -15.85
N ARG A 220 0.18 1.07 -14.95
CA ARG A 220 0.10 0.25 -13.74
C ARG A 220 -0.83 0.84 -12.68
N ILE A 221 -0.86 2.17 -12.57
CA ILE A 221 -1.78 2.84 -11.66
C ILE A 221 -3.14 3.04 -12.35
N ARG A 222 -3.19 3.06 -13.69
CA ARG A 222 -4.34 3.43 -14.54
C ARG A 222 -4.82 4.86 -14.26
N ALA A 223 -3.88 5.79 -14.12
CA ALA A 223 -4.13 7.15 -13.66
C ALA A 223 -3.01 8.09 -14.08
N GLY A 224 -3.29 9.39 -14.11
CA GLY A 224 -2.33 10.47 -13.98
C GLY A 224 -1.57 10.37 -12.65
N VAL A 225 -0.26 10.54 -12.71
CA VAL A 225 0.61 10.45 -11.52
C VAL A 225 0.22 11.48 -10.46
N PHE A 226 -0.10 12.72 -10.86
CA PHE A 226 -0.53 13.76 -9.93
C PHE A 226 -1.86 13.39 -9.27
N SER A 227 -2.89 13.02 -10.04
CA SER A 227 -4.18 12.60 -9.50
C SER A 227 -4.06 11.49 -8.45
N HIS A 228 -3.23 10.47 -8.71
CA HIS A 228 -3.02 9.38 -7.74
C HIS A 228 -2.39 9.86 -6.43
N VAL A 229 -1.33 10.68 -6.52
CA VAL A 229 -0.63 11.20 -5.34
C VAL A 229 -1.54 12.16 -4.57
N ALA A 230 -2.26 13.05 -5.26
CA ALA A 230 -3.17 14.00 -4.64
C ALA A 230 -4.31 13.28 -3.88
N ARG A 231 -4.96 12.28 -4.50
CA ARG A 231 -5.97 11.47 -3.83
C ARG A 231 -5.41 10.71 -2.63
N SER A 232 -4.21 10.13 -2.75
CA SER A 232 -3.55 9.46 -1.62
C SER A 232 -3.34 10.42 -0.45
N GLY A 233 -2.91 11.65 -0.74
CA GLY A 233 -2.76 12.74 0.24
C GLY A 233 -4.08 13.09 0.93
N LEU A 234 -5.13 13.38 0.15
CA LEU A 234 -6.47 13.74 0.65
C LEU A 234 -7.14 12.63 1.47
N MET A 235 -6.84 11.36 1.18
CA MET A 235 -7.32 10.24 1.98
C MET A 235 -6.65 10.16 3.37
N GLY A 236 -5.65 10.98 3.65
CA GLY A 236 -4.99 11.10 4.96
C GLY A 236 -3.50 10.81 4.94
N ALA A 237 -2.89 10.53 3.79
CA ALA A 237 -1.44 10.38 3.71
C ALA A 237 -0.69 11.72 3.88
N ALA A 238 -1.37 12.85 3.61
CA ALA A 238 -0.82 14.19 3.76
C ALA A 238 -1.06 14.80 5.15
N ASP A 239 -2.02 14.26 5.93
CA ASP A 239 -2.44 14.72 7.27
C ASP A 239 -1.30 14.51 8.27
N ILE A 240 -0.36 15.47 8.31
CA ILE A 240 0.91 15.33 9.03
C ILE A 240 0.74 15.64 10.52
N ASN A 241 -0.28 16.43 10.87
CA ASN A 241 -0.60 16.76 12.27
C ASN A 241 -1.64 15.80 12.88
N GLY A 242 -2.30 14.97 12.08
CA GLY A 242 -3.26 13.96 12.53
C GLY A 242 -4.62 14.53 12.96
N ASP A 243 -4.97 15.75 12.55
CA ASP A 243 -6.22 16.40 12.95
C ASP A 243 -7.44 15.96 12.11
N GLY A 244 -7.20 15.11 11.11
CA GLY A 244 -8.22 14.57 10.23
C GLY A 244 -8.68 15.51 9.14
N LYS A 245 -7.95 16.60 8.91
CA LYS A 245 -8.11 17.52 7.79
C LYS A 245 -6.87 17.43 6.91
N VAL A 246 -6.98 17.93 5.68
CA VAL A 246 -5.83 18.12 4.81
C VAL A 246 -5.85 19.54 4.27
N GLU A 247 -4.83 20.31 4.63
CA GLU A 247 -4.61 21.69 4.20
C GLU A 247 -3.70 21.77 2.96
N TYR A 248 -3.66 22.94 2.29
CA TYR A 248 -2.83 23.17 1.10
C TYR A 248 -1.35 22.91 1.35
N SER A 249 -0.82 23.32 2.51
CA SER A 249 0.59 23.08 2.88
C SER A 249 0.91 21.60 2.98
N GLU A 250 -0.03 20.81 3.50
CA GLU A 250 0.13 19.38 3.73
C GLU A 250 0.10 18.61 2.41
N LEU A 251 -0.93 18.87 1.59
CA LEU A 251 -1.01 18.27 0.26
C LEU A 251 0.18 18.66 -0.61
N GLY A 252 0.58 19.94 -0.56
CA GLY A 252 1.74 20.46 -1.27
C GLY A 252 3.03 19.75 -0.90
N ALA A 253 3.30 19.61 0.39
CA ALA A 253 4.47 18.91 0.90
C ALA A 253 4.43 17.41 0.56
N PHE A 254 3.28 16.77 0.74
CA PHE A 254 3.09 15.34 0.46
C PHE A 254 3.36 15.01 -1.00
N VAL A 255 2.77 15.76 -1.93
CA VAL A 255 2.96 15.53 -3.37
C VAL A 255 4.42 15.77 -3.75
N THR A 256 5.03 16.83 -3.21
CA THR A 256 6.44 17.15 -3.47
C THR A 256 7.38 16.04 -2.98
N ALA A 257 7.20 15.56 -1.75
CA ALA A 257 7.95 14.42 -1.19
C ALA A 257 7.76 13.15 -2.04
N SER A 258 6.51 12.87 -2.42
CA SER A 258 6.14 11.67 -3.16
C SER A 258 6.75 11.62 -4.56
N LEU A 259 7.00 12.77 -5.19
CA LEU A 259 7.58 12.86 -6.54
C LEU A 259 9.10 13.05 -6.53
N GLN A 260 9.71 13.44 -5.41
CA GLN A 260 11.13 13.82 -5.34
C GLN A 260 12.11 12.72 -5.81
N GLY A 261 11.79 11.45 -5.55
CA GLY A 261 12.68 10.32 -5.90
C GLY A 261 12.64 9.92 -7.36
N VAL A 262 11.71 10.46 -8.16
CA VAL A 262 11.52 10.07 -9.55
C VAL A 262 12.62 10.68 -10.43
N LYS A 263 13.56 9.82 -10.89
CA LYS A 263 14.60 10.19 -11.85
C LYS A 263 14.11 9.90 -13.28
N GLY A 264 14.38 10.81 -14.21
CA GLY A 264 14.18 10.55 -15.66
C GLY A 264 12.75 10.67 -16.17
N LEU A 265 11.83 11.34 -15.46
CA LEU A 265 10.68 11.93 -16.14
C LEU A 265 11.22 12.99 -17.12
N PRO A 266 10.81 12.98 -18.40
CA PRO A 266 11.23 14.01 -19.35
C PRO A 266 10.92 15.44 -18.87
N ALA A 267 9.90 15.63 -18.04
CA ALA A 267 9.59 16.91 -17.39
C ALA A 267 9.61 16.81 -15.85
N ARG A 268 10.21 17.79 -15.17
CA ARG A 268 10.00 17.95 -13.72
C ARG A 268 8.54 18.38 -13.51
N LEU A 269 7.69 17.44 -13.10
CA LEU A 269 6.34 17.77 -12.62
C LEU A 269 6.48 18.81 -11.49
N THR A 270 6.14 20.05 -11.79
CA THR A 270 6.20 21.15 -10.83
C THR A 270 4.81 21.34 -10.25
N LEU A 271 4.72 21.19 -8.92
CA LEU A 271 3.47 21.40 -8.20
C LEU A 271 3.32 22.87 -7.84
N HIS A 272 2.14 23.41 -8.13
CA HIS A 272 1.74 24.73 -7.70
C HIS A 272 0.55 24.60 -6.74
N ALA A 273 0.69 25.18 -5.55
CA ALA A 273 -0.34 25.20 -4.53
C ALA A 273 -0.57 26.65 -4.06
N PHE A 274 -1.79 27.11 -4.19
CA PHE A 274 -2.24 28.44 -3.79
C PHE A 274 -3.44 28.30 -2.85
N ALA A 275 -3.23 28.57 -1.56
CA ALA A 275 -4.33 28.60 -0.61
C ALA A 275 -5.20 29.87 -0.80
N PRO A 276 -6.50 29.84 -0.45
CA PRO A 276 -7.33 31.04 -0.40
C PRO A 276 -6.69 32.10 0.50
N THR A 277 -6.52 33.32 0.02
CA THR A 277 -5.84 34.37 0.79
C THR A 277 -6.66 34.90 1.97
N ARG A 278 -8.00 34.77 1.92
CA ARG A 278 -8.91 35.11 3.02
C ARG A 278 -8.74 34.19 4.21
N GLU A 279 -8.48 32.91 3.96
CA GLU A 279 -8.30 31.88 4.99
C GLU A 279 -7.23 30.88 4.51
N PRO A 280 -5.93 31.21 4.67
CA PRO A 280 -4.82 30.41 4.13
C PRO A 280 -4.71 28.98 4.67
N ARG A 281 -5.42 28.70 5.77
CA ARG A 281 -5.51 27.39 6.43
C ARG A 281 -6.86 26.70 6.20
N ARG A 282 -7.67 27.16 5.26
CA ARG A 282 -8.93 26.50 4.90
C ARG A 282 -8.59 25.08 4.38
N PRO A 283 -9.11 24.02 5.01
CA PRO A 283 -8.78 22.65 4.61
C PRO A 283 -9.49 22.28 3.31
N LEU A 284 -8.80 21.56 2.41
CA LEU A 284 -9.36 21.01 1.17
C LEU A 284 -10.44 19.97 1.49
N VAL A 285 -10.14 19.12 2.48
CA VAL A 285 -11.06 18.09 3.00
C VAL A 285 -10.97 18.07 4.52
N GLY A 286 -12.07 17.72 5.18
CA GLY A 286 -12.18 17.69 6.63
C GLY A 286 -12.46 16.30 7.18
N PRO A 287 -12.95 16.21 8.44
CA PRO A 287 -13.30 14.94 9.06
C PRO A 287 -14.27 14.15 8.18
N SER A 288 -13.86 12.94 7.80
CA SER A 288 -14.65 12.07 6.96
C SER A 288 -15.76 11.34 7.74
N PRO A 289 -16.86 10.95 7.10
CA PRO A 289 -17.83 10.01 7.66
C PRO A 289 -17.16 8.70 8.12
N LYS A 290 -17.83 7.97 9.03
CA LYS A 290 -17.44 6.61 9.41
C LYS A 290 -17.40 5.72 8.17
N GLY A 291 -16.36 4.91 8.05
CA GLY A 291 -16.17 4.02 6.92
C GLY A 291 -14.82 3.31 6.94
N PRO A 292 -14.50 2.56 5.88
CA PRO A 292 -13.25 1.81 5.78
C PRO A 292 -12.06 2.73 5.99
N SER A 293 -11.22 2.39 6.97
CA SER A 293 -10.04 3.17 7.33
C SER A 293 -8.90 2.21 7.66
N LEU A 294 -7.71 2.53 7.18
CA LEU A 294 -6.50 1.76 7.41
C LEU A 294 -5.55 2.59 8.29
N PRO A 295 -5.53 2.36 9.61
CA PRO A 295 -4.46 2.87 10.47
C PRO A 295 -3.16 2.15 10.12
N LEU A 296 -2.10 2.91 9.96
CA LEU A 296 -0.76 2.39 9.71
C LEU A 296 0.09 2.68 10.97
N PRO A 297 0.23 1.70 11.89
CA PRO A 297 0.97 1.88 13.13
C PRO A 297 2.48 1.94 12.91
N SER A 298 3.22 2.42 13.91
CA SER A 298 4.68 2.32 14.02
C SER A 298 5.16 0.86 13.81
N GLY A 299 6.29 0.64 13.10
CA GLY A 299 6.86 -0.70 12.84
C GLY A 299 6.80 -1.25 11.40
N LEU A 300 6.13 -0.58 10.45
CA LEU A 300 6.18 -0.85 8.99
C LEU A 300 7.19 0.07 8.29
N GLU A 301 8.33 0.23 8.92
CA GLU A 301 9.30 1.28 8.63
C GLU A 301 9.91 1.10 7.22
N HIS A 302 10.24 2.20 6.56
CA HIS A 302 10.95 2.24 5.27
C HIS A 302 10.22 1.62 4.05
N SER A 303 9.04 1.04 4.26
CA SER A 303 8.28 0.36 3.21
C SER A 303 7.24 1.30 2.61
N ARG A 304 7.32 1.53 1.30
CA ARG A 304 6.20 2.08 0.54
C ARG A 304 5.01 1.13 0.71
N ILE A 305 3.91 1.63 1.25
CA ILE A 305 2.67 0.90 1.41
C ILE A 305 1.74 1.26 0.27
N SER A 306 1.15 0.23 -0.28
CA SER A 306 0.27 0.27 -1.44
C SER A 306 -1.07 -0.33 -1.05
N VAL A 307 -2.17 0.32 -1.39
CA VAL A 307 -3.51 -0.24 -1.22
C VAL A 307 -4.14 -0.42 -2.59
N GLU A 308 -4.54 -1.64 -2.91
CA GLU A 308 -5.24 -2.02 -4.15
C GLU A 308 -6.59 -2.65 -3.82
N ASP A 309 -7.54 -2.59 -4.75
CA ASP A 309 -8.79 -3.36 -4.65
C ASP A 309 -8.69 -4.74 -5.34
N SER A 310 -9.78 -5.50 -5.33
CA SER A 310 -9.87 -6.83 -5.95
C SER A 310 -9.59 -6.82 -7.46
N ASP A 311 -9.81 -5.69 -8.13
CA ASP A 311 -9.63 -5.53 -9.58
C ASP A 311 -8.21 -5.06 -9.92
N GLY A 312 -7.31 -5.05 -8.91
CA GLY A 312 -5.94 -4.55 -9.02
C GLY A 312 -5.88 -3.04 -9.25
N ARG A 313 -6.94 -2.28 -8.93
CA ARG A 313 -6.91 -0.82 -9.01
C ARG A 313 -6.17 -0.28 -7.80
N ARG A 314 -5.14 0.52 -8.05
CA ARG A 314 -4.36 1.19 -7.01
C ARG A 314 -5.19 2.33 -6.42
N LEU A 315 -5.59 2.20 -5.16
CA LEU A 315 -6.39 3.20 -4.45
C LEU A 315 -5.49 4.27 -3.84
N ALA A 316 -4.52 3.85 -3.03
CA ALA A 316 -3.65 4.75 -2.28
C ALA A 316 -2.20 4.24 -2.26
N ASP A 317 -1.28 5.18 -2.17
CA ASP A 317 0.11 4.91 -1.84
C ASP A 317 0.57 5.87 -0.75
N VAL A 318 1.39 5.37 0.17
CA VAL A 318 2.02 6.20 1.20
C VAL A 318 3.39 5.64 1.56
N ARG A 319 4.32 6.56 1.85
CA ARG A 319 5.53 6.26 2.59
C ARG A 319 5.57 7.19 3.80
N ARG A 320 5.81 6.61 4.97
CA ARG A 320 5.82 7.31 6.24
C ARG A 320 7.19 7.24 6.91
N SER A 321 7.48 8.21 7.77
CA SER A 321 8.62 8.12 8.70
C SER A 321 8.28 7.26 9.92
N GLU A 322 9.29 6.88 10.70
CA GLU A 322 9.15 5.99 11.86
C GLU A 322 8.09 6.51 12.84
N ASP A 323 8.16 7.81 13.12
CA ASP A 323 7.31 8.55 14.05
C ASP A 323 6.06 9.16 13.37
N GLN A 324 5.64 8.70 12.20
CA GLN A 324 4.43 9.22 11.58
C GLN A 324 3.30 8.20 11.65
N TYR A 325 2.24 8.57 12.38
CA TYR A 325 0.93 7.92 12.29
C TYR A 325 0.25 8.35 10.99
N VAL A 326 -0.30 7.39 10.25
CA VAL A 326 -1.12 7.65 9.07
C VAL A 326 -2.43 6.91 9.19
N LEU A 327 -3.54 7.59 8.92
CA LEU A 327 -4.85 7.01 8.80
C LEU A 327 -5.38 7.21 7.37
N LEU A 328 -5.39 6.15 6.57
CA LEU A 328 -5.94 6.22 5.22
C LEU A 328 -7.45 5.94 5.24
N ARG A 329 -8.25 6.87 4.73
CA ARG A 329 -9.70 6.77 4.57
C ARG A 329 -10.01 6.21 3.17
N LEU A 330 -10.25 4.91 3.09
CA LEU A 330 -10.32 4.20 1.82
C LEU A 330 -11.76 4.17 1.29
N PRO A 331 -11.98 4.33 -0.03
CA PRO A 331 -13.27 4.02 -0.67
C PRO A 331 -13.69 2.59 -0.33
N GLU A 332 -14.99 2.36 -0.18
CA GLU A 332 -15.52 1.06 0.20
C GLU A 332 -15.25 0.00 -0.89
N ARG A 333 -14.69 -1.13 -0.46
CA ARG A 333 -14.41 -2.31 -1.27
C ARG A 333 -14.66 -3.54 -0.41
N ASP A 334 -15.06 -4.64 -1.04
CA ASP A 334 -15.19 -5.93 -0.34
C ASP A 334 -13.84 -6.45 0.17
N VAL A 335 -12.78 -6.17 -0.60
CA VAL A 335 -11.42 -6.64 -0.36
C VAL A 335 -10.41 -5.56 -0.72
N TYR A 336 -9.41 -5.43 0.13
CA TYR A 336 -8.22 -4.63 -0.05
C TYR A 336 -6.98 -5.52 -0.09
N TRP A 337 -6.06 -5.20 -0.98
CA TRP A 337 -4.71 -5.75 -1.01
C TRP A 337 -3.73 -4.69 -0.51
N ILE A 338 -3.10 -4.97 0.63
CA ILE A 338 -2.09 -4.09 1.22
C ILE A 338 -0.72 -4.67 0.89
N ARG A 339 0.09 -3.92 0.16
CA ARG A 339 1.38 -4.41 -0.36
C ARG A 339 2.53 -3.51 0.09
N THR A 340 3.59 -4.14 0.53
CA THR A 340 4.92 -3.54 0.68
C THR A 340 5.82 -4.06 -0.46
N PRO A 341 7.10 -3.61 -0.53
CA PRO A 341 8.03 -4.20 -1.50
C PRO A 341 8.22 -5.71 -1.33
N THR A 342 8.10 -6.24 -0.12
CA THR A 342 8.44 -7.64 0.21
C THR A 342 7.25 -8.47 0.72
N GLN A 343 6.16 -7.82 1.11
CA GLN A 343 5.03 -8.49 1.77
C GLN A 343 3.70 -8.06 1.16
N GLU A 344 2.69 -8.90 1.33
CA GLU A 344 1.31 -8.57 0.98
C GLU A 344 0.31 -9.14 1.98
N ALA A 345 -0.81 -8.45 2.15
CA ALA A 345 -1.96 -8.91 2.92
C ALA A 345 -3.23 -8.69 2.12
N ARG A 346 -4.08 -9.71 2.06
CA ARG A 346 -5.47 -9.59 1.61
C ARG A 346 -6.33 -9.34 2.83
N VAL A 347 -7.12 -8.28 2.81
CA VAL A 347 -7.95 -7.83 3.94
C VAL A 347 -9.36 -7.57 3.44
N THR A 348 -10.33 -8.27 3.99
CA THR A 348 -11.75 -7.99 3.71
C THR A 348 -12.21 -6.71 4.41
N LEU A 349 -13.32 -6.11 3.98
CA LEU A 349 -13.91 -4.95 4.65
C LEU A 349 -14.14 -5.19 6.15
N ALA A 350 -14.59 -6.39 6.51
CA ALA A 350 -14.81 -6.79 7.90
C ALA A 350 -13.49 -6.82 8.69
N GLU A 351 -12.42 -7.39 8.14
CA GLU A 351 -11.09 -7.45 8.77
C GLU A 351 -10.42 -6.09 8.87
N LEU A 352 -10.68 -5.17 7.92
CA LEU A 352 -10.15 -3.82 7.99
C LEU A 352 -10.64 -3.09 9.25
N SER A 353 -11.88 -3.34 9.67
CA SER A 353 -12.46 -2.77 10.87
C SER A 353 -11.88 -3.33 12.19
N THR A 354 -11.31 -4.54 12.15
CA THR A 354 -10.72 -5.19 13.33
C THR A 354 -9.25 -4.83 13.53
N GLY A 355 -8.62 -4.18 12.55
CA GLY A 355 -7.24 -3.69 12.64
C GLY A 355 -6.19 -4.80 12.83
N VAL A 356 -6.35 -5.93 12.14
CA VAL A 356 -5.34 -7.00 12.09
C VAL A 356 -4.89 -7.18 10.65
N LEU A 357 -3.58 -7.07 10.40
CA LEU A 357 -2.96 -7.31 9.09
C LEU A 357 -2.07 -8.54 9.15
N ASN A 358 -2.47 -9.59 8.43
CA ASN A 358 -1.66 -10.79 8.25
C ASN A 358 -0.84 -10.65 6.97
N LEU A 359 0.36 -10.09 7.08
CA LEU A 359 1.29 -9.95 5.98
C LEU A 359 2.01 -11.29 5.71
N GLY A 360 1.80 -11.82 4.51
CA GLY A 360 2.57 -12.94 3.95
C GLY A 360 3.69 -12.43 3.05
N ASP A 361 4.61 -13.33 2.69
CA ASP A 361 5.63 -13.04 1.70
C ASP A 361 4.98 -12.83 0.32
N ARG A 362 5.48 -11.84 -0.41
CA ARG A 362 4.95 -11.50 -1.73
C ARG A 362 5.64 -12.34 -2.82
N GLU A 363 4.84 -12.99 -3.67
CA GLU A 363 5.37 -13.61 -4.89
C GLU A 363 5.91 -12.50 -5.82
N LEU A 364 7.24 -12.46 -5.97
CA LEU A 364 7.94 -11.51 -6.85
C LEU A 364 7.65 -11.85 -8.32
N GLN A 365 6.87 -11.03 -9.00
CA GLN A 365 6.89 -10.95 -10.46
C GLN A 365 7.90 -9.88 -10.90
N GLU A 366 9.01 -10.29 -11.51
CA GLU A 366 9.96 -9.40 -12.20
C GLU A 366 9.37 -8.91 -13.54
N ARG A 367 9.41 -7.58 -13.81
CA ARG A 367 9.21 -6.95 -15.14
C ARG A 367 9.96 -5.62 -15.27
N GLY A 368 10.08 -5.14 -16.52
CA GLY A 368 11.21 -4.39 -17.11
C GLY A 368 11.60 -2.97 -16.61
N PRO A 369 12.69 -2.42 -17.18
CA PRO A 369 13.52 -1.37 -16.57
C PRO A 369 12.96 0.07 -16.52
N ALA A 370 12.05 0.46 -17.41
CA ALA A 370 11.48 1.83 -17.41
C ALA A 370 10.39 2.00 -16.32
N GLU A 371 9.56 0.98 -16.13
CA GLU A 371 8.55 0.92 -15.06
C GLU A 371 9.20 0.82 -13.66
N GLU A 372 10.39 0.20 -13.61
CA GLU A 372 11.21 0.05 -12.40
C GLU A 372 11.72 1.39 -11.85
N ALA A 373 12.07 2.35 -12.71
CA ALA A 373 12.61 3.66 -12.31
C ALA A 373 11.55 4.58 -11.68
N LEU A 374 10.36 4.66 -12.30
CA LEU A 374 9.20 5.38 -11.74
C LEU A 374 8.68 4.69 -10.47
N ARG A 375 8.69 3.35 -10.41
CA ARG A 375 8.36 2.56 -9.21
C ARG A 375 9.32 2.82 -8.05
N LYS A 376 10.63 2.86 -8.32
CA LYS A 376 11.67 3.13 -7.31
C LYS A 376 11.63 4.58 -6.81
N GLY A 377 11.26 5.52 -7.67
CA GLY A 377 11.26 6.95 -7.34
C GLY A 377 9.98 7.47 -6.68
N LEU A 378 8.81 6.97 -7.08
CA LEU A 378 7.53 7.43 -6.55
C LEU A 378 7.33 6.93 -5.11
N PHE A 379 7.02 7.84 -4.20
CA PHE A 379 6.98 7.62 -2.75
C PHE A 379 8.32 7.10 -2.21
N ALA A 380 9.45 7.53 -2.78
CA ALA A 380 10.78 7.19 -2.25
C ALA A 380 11.16 8.02 -1.02
N VAL A 381 10.61 9.22 -0.88
CA VAL A 381 10.87 10.11 0.25
C VAL A 381 9.60 10.17 1.12
N PRO A 382 9.70 9.91 2.44
CA PRO A 382 8.56 10.10 3.35
C PRO A 382 8.26 11.58 3.53
N LEU A 383 6.99 11.91 3.81
CA LEU A 383 6.64 13.22 4.34
C LEU A 383 6.86 13.21 5.86
N ASP A 384 8.01 13.68 6.31
CA ASP A 384 8.29 13.89 7.73
C ASP A 384 8.20 15.37 8.12
N LYS A 385 8.29 15.62 9.44
CA LYS A 385 8.23 16.97 10.01
C LYS A 385 9.29 17.89 9.40
N GLU A 386 10.51 17.40 9.23
CA GLU A 386 11.63 18.20 8.73
C GLU A 386 11.40 18.57 7.25
N PHE A 387 10.94 17.63 6.44
CA PHE A 387 10.56 17.86 5.06
C PHE A 387 9.44 18.91 4.96
N TYR A 388 8.39 18.75 5.76
CA TYR A 388 7.26 19.68 5.81
C TYR A 388 7.69 21.09 6.18
N GLU A 389 8.46 21.26 7.26
CA GLU A 389 8.94 22.57 7.72
C GLU A 389 9.79 23.28 6.64
N ARG A 390 10.67 22.54 5.96
CA ARG A 390 11.45 23.07 4.83
C ARG A 390 10.56 23.46 3.65
N TYR A 391 9.60 22.62 3.28
CA TYR A 391 8.68 22.89 2.17
C TYR A 391 7.83 24.13 2.42
N VAL A 392 7.24 24.26 3.61
CA VAL A 392 6.40 25.40 3.97
C VAL A 392 7.21 26.69 4.00
N THR A 393 8.42 26.64 4.55
CA THR A 393 9.34 27.79 4.56
C THR A 393 9.67 28.24 3.13
N ALA A 394 9.90 27.30 2.21
CA ALA A 394 10.24 27.61 0.82
C ALA A 394 9.02 28.07 -0.02
N SER A 395 7.84 27.51 0.22
CA SER A 395 6.62 27.80 -0.55
C SER A 395 5.86 29.04 -0.07
N GLY A 396 6.06 29.44 1.20
CA GLY A 396 5.34 30.54 1.83
C GLY A 396 3.88 30.22 2.17
N LEU A 397 3.50 28.94 2.20
CA LEU A 397 2.18 28.50 2.66
C LEU A 397 2.06 28.64 4.18
N ALA A 398 0.82 28.63 4.70
CA ALA A 398 0.58 28.67 6.13
C ALA A 398 0.99 27.36 6.80
N HIS A 399 1.59 27.45 7.99
CA HIS A 399 2.07 26.29 8.75
C HIS A 399 0.95 25.65 9.58
N VAL A 400 0.88 24.31 9.61
CA VAL A 400 0.00 23.55 10.50
C VAL A 400 0.71 23.19 11.81
N GLY A 401 -0.01 23.09 12.92
CA GLY A 401 0.59 22.75 14.21
C GLY A 401 1.05 21.29 14.27
N VAL A 402 2.31 21.00 13.96
CA VAL A 402 2.89 19.63 14.03
C VAL A 402 3.35 19.22 15.44
N SER A 403 3.14 20.07 16.45
CA SER A 403 3.58 19.86 17.84
C SER A 403 2.80 18.76 18.59
N GLN A 404 1.63 18.36 18.07
CA GLN A 404 0.72 17.40 18.69
C GLN A 404 0.55 16.12 17.85
N ALA A 405 1.44 15.84 16.89
CA ALA A 405 1.33 14.74 15.91
C ALA A 405 1.23 13.31 16.51
N PHE A 406 1.15 13.20 17.83
CA PHE A 406 1.05 11.97 18.58
C PHE A 406 -0.01 12.13 19.68
N PRO A 407 -1.26 11.69 19.50
CA PRO A 407 -1.93 11.12 20.65
C PRO A 407 -1.06 9.96 21.12
N ALA A 408 -0.37 10.14 22.24
CA ALA A 408 0.36 9.07 22.92
C ALA A 408 -0.66 8.00 23.33
N SER A 409 -1.01 7.09 22.42
CA SER A 409 -1.91 5.94 22.63
C SER A 409 -2.87 6.16 23.81
N VAL A 410 -3.70 7.22 23.75
CA VAL A 410 -4.52 7.59 24.91
C VAL A 410 -5.70 6.62 24.94
N GLY A 411 -5.51 5.52 25.67
CA GLY A 411 -6.52 4.82 26.47
C GLY A 411 -7.79 4.26 25.80
N GLY A 412 -8.04 4.52 24.52
CA GLY A 412 -9.07 3.85 23.73
C GLY A 412 -8.45 2.61 23.12
N GLY A 413 -9.03 1.43 23.39
CA GLY A 413 -8.62 0.16 22.82
C GLY A 413 -8.74 0.18 21.30
N PHE A 414 -7.76 0.75 20.62
CA PHE A 414 -7.53 0.49 19.21
C PHE A 414 -6.87 -0.89 19.12
N PRO A 415 -7.29 -1.72 18.15
CA PRO A 415 -6.64 -3.00 17.94
C PRO A 415 -5.16 -2.71 17.74
N ARG A 416 -4.34 -3.18 18.68
CA ARG A 416 -2.92 -3.34 18.44
C ARG A 416 -2.87 -4.27 17.23
N PHE A 417 -2.47 -3.73 16.07
CA PHE A 417 -2.09 -4.56 14.94
C PHE A 417 -0.99 -5.48 15.45
N GLN A 418 -1.36 -6.70 15.79
CA GLN A 418 -0.39 -7.74 16.02
C GLN A 418 0.11 -8.11 14.63
N MET A 419 1.27 -7.55 14.30
CA MET A 419 2.05 -7.96 13.15
C MET A 419 2.49 -9.40 13.41
N ARG A 420 1.64 -10.34 13.03
CA ARG A 420 1.98 -11.75 13.10
C ARG A 420 2.79 -12.05 11.86
N ARG A 421 4.10 -11.77 11.92
CA ARG A 421 5.07 -12.37 11.00
C ARG A 421 4.76 -13.87 11.03
N GLN A 422 4.45 -14.47 9.88
CA GLN A 422 4.18 -15.91 9.83
C GLN A 422 5.29 -16.61 10.62
N ASP A 423 4.90 -17.23 11.73
CA ASP A 423 5.82 -17.94 12.61
C ASP A 423 6.63 -18.89 11.73
N ALA A 424 7.96 -18.80 11.81
CA ALA A 424 8.88 -19.63 11.02
C ALA A 424 8.37 -21.07 10.94
N ALA A 425 8.08 -21.54 9.72
CA ALA A 425 7.32 -22.77 9.52
C ALA A 425 7.99 -23.94 10.25
N SER A 426 7.37 -24.39 11.33
CA SER A 426 7.77 -25.61 12.03
C SER A 426 6.98 -26.78 11.46
N GLY A 427 7.66 -27.84 11.05
CA GLY A 427 7.03 -29.01 10.45
C GLY A 427 7.51 -30.31 11.09
N TRP A 428 6.66 -31.33 11.03
CA TRP A 428 7.00 -32.69 11.44
C TRP A 428 7.06 -33.60 10.21
N ASP A 429 8.13 -34.38 10.11
CA ASP A 429 8.32 -35.40 9.11
C ASP A 429 8.22 -36.78 9.76
N LEU A 430 7.38 -37.64 9.18
CA LEU A 430 7.29 -39.06 9.53
C LEU A 430 7.83 -39.87 8.37
N GLY A 431 8.86 -40.67 8.60
CA GLY A 431 9.55 -41.38 7.54
C GLY A 431 9.90 -42.82 7.86
N TRP A 432 10.45 -43.46 6.84
CA TRP A 432 11.00 -44.80 6.91
C TRP A 432 12.39 -44.77 6.28
N THR A 433 13.35 -45.40 6.95
CA THR A 433 14.73 -45.51 6.47
C THR A 433 15.09 -46.96 6.19
N GLY A 434 15.93 -47.16 5.18
CA GLY A 434 16.68 -48.39 4.95
C GLY A 434 18.16 -48.07 4.87
N GLN A 435 18.98 -48.69 5.72
CA GLN A 435 20.42 -48.44 5.81
C GLN A 435 21.18 -49.77 5.91
N GLN A 436 22.45 -49.77 5.58
CA GLN A 436 23.33 -50.91 5.85
C GLN A 436 23.25 -51.28 7.33
N ALA A 437 23.17 -52.58 7.63
CA ALA A 437 23.07 -53.00 9.01
C ALA A 437 24.38 -52.66 9.75
N PRO A 438 24.28 -52.18 11.00
CA PRO A 438 25.46 -51.91 11.80
C PRO A 438 26.35 -53.15 11.98
N LEU A 439 27.64 -52.91 12.17
CA LEU A 439 28.66 -53.94 12.43
C LEU A 439 28.83 -54.95 11.28
N GLY A 440 28.24 -54.70 10.11
CA GLY A 440 28.32 -55.60 8.95
C GLY A 440 27.59 -56.94 9.11
N LEU A 441 26.75 -57.10 10.14
CA LEU A 441 26.11 -58.38 10.50
C LEU A 441 24.94 -58.78 9.60
N SER A 442 24.44 -57.86 8.75
CA SER A 442 23.36 -58.11 7.79
C SER A 442 23.46 -57.11 6.63
N THR A 443 22.72 -57.36 5.56
CA THR A 443 22.73 -56.50 4.37
C THR A 443 21.91 -55.23 4.56
N LEU A 444 20.85 -55.24 5.38
CA LEU A 444 19.92 -54.12 5.51
C LEU A 444 19.24 -54.06 6.89
N ALA A 445 19.24 -52.89 7.51
CA ALA A 445 18.38 -52.53 8.63
C ALA A 445 17.34 -51.50 8.16
N THR A 446 16.09 -51.65 8.59
CA THR A 446 15.01 -50.72 8.25
C THR A 446 14.22 -50.30 9.49
N GLY A 447 13.55 -49.15 9.43
CA GLY A 447 12.65 -48.74 10.48
C GLY A 447 12.21 -47.27 10.42
N PRO A 448 11.40 -46.82 11.40
CA PRO A 448 10.79 -45.51 11.38
C PRO A 448 11.74 -44.37 11.73
N THR A 449 11.45 -43.19 11.17
CA THR A 449 12.07 -41.91 11.50
C THR A 449 11.02 -40.87 11.85
N VAL A 450 11.32 -40.02 12.83
CA VAL A 450 10.51 -38.85 13.18
C VAL A 450 11.45 -37.66 13.25
N THR A 451 11.14 -36.61 12.50
CA THR A 451 11.97 -35.40 12.47
C THR A 451 11.15 -34.15 12.66
N TRP A 452 11.56 -33.30 13.58
CA TRP A 452 11.04 -31.95 13.73
C TRP A 452 12.02 -30.96 13.14
N ARG A 453 11.53 -29.99 12.36
CA ARG A 453 12.35 -28.91 11.77
C ARG A 453 11.71 -27.56 11.99
N ARG A 454 12.54 -26.54 12.20
CA ARG A 454 12.16 -25.14 12.29
C ARG A 454 13.08 -24.30 11.44
N GLU A 455 12.47 -23.44 10.61
CA GLU A 455 13.21 -22.50 9.78
C GLU A 455 13.88 -21.43 10.66
N ALA A 456 15.17 -21.18 10.43
CA ALA A 456 15.97 -20.18 11.12
C ALA A 456 16.09 -18.90 10.29
N ARG A 457 16.27 -19.07 8.98
CA ARG A 457 16.40 -18.05 7.93
C ARG A 457 15.90 -18.67 6.61
N PRO A 458 15.59 -17.86 5.58
CA PRO A 458 15.33 -18.40 4.25
C PRO A 458 16.43 -19.40 3.86
N SER A 459 16.02 -20.60 3.46
CA SER A 459 16.91 -21.70 3.08
C SER A 459 17.71 -22.37 4.20
N LEU A 460 17.60 -21.97 5.48
CA LEU A 460 18.30 -22.59 6.61
C LEU A 460 17.32 -23.03 7.71
N TYR A 461 17.51 -24.25 8.23
CA TYR A 461 16.69 -24.78 9.31
C TYR A 461 17.54 -25.53 10.34
N TYR A 462 16.99 -25.65 11.54
CA TYR A 462 17.49 -26.54 12.59
C TYR A 462 16.38 -27.47 13.05
N GLY A 463 16.74 -28.57 13.73
CA GLY A 463 15.76 -29.56 14.10
C GLY A 463 16.25 -30.64 15.05
N ALA A 464 15.39 -31.63 15.28
CA ALA A 464 15.69 -32.82 16.03
C ALA A 464 15.14 -34.05 15.31
N ARG A 465 15.91 -35.13 15.29
CA ARG A 465 15.60 -36.38 14.60
C ARG A 465 15.70 -37.56 15.54
N ALA A 466 14.66 -38.37 15.58
CA ALA A 466 14.65 -39.68 16.22
C ALA A 466 14.56 -40.78 15.16
N THR A 467 15.39 -41.81 15.28
CA THR A 467 15.37 -42.98 14.39
C THR A 467 15.45 -44.27 15.17
N TYR A 468 14.76 -45.30 14.70
CA TYR A 468 14.93 -46.66 15.20
C TYR A 468 14.97 -47.64 14.02
N GLY A 469 16.04 -48.40 13.89
CA GLY A 469 16.25 -49.38 12.82
C GLY A 469 16.47 -50.79 13.37
N MET A 470 15.96 -51.79 12.66
CA MET A 470 16.16 -53.20 12.96
C MET A 470 16.43 -54.03 11.69
N THR A 471 17.15 -55.13 11.80
CA THR A 471 17.32 -56.08 10.68
C THR A 471 16.09 -56.98 10.55
N PRO A 472 15.41 -57.02 9.39
CA PRO A 472 14.18 -57.77 9.21
C PRO A 472 14.40 -59.29 9.05
N ILE A 473 15.56 -59.74 8.57
CA ILE A 473 15.90 -61.16 8.36
C ILE A 473 17.27 -61.45 8.97
N ALA A 474 17.30 -62.35 9.95
CA ALA A 474 18.50 -62.78 10.64
C ALA A 474 19.19 -63.91 9.85
N THR A 475 20.37 -63.66 9.31
CA THR A 475 21.36 -64.72 9.17
C THR A 475 21.89 -65.03 10.57
N ASP A 476 21.91 -66.31 10.96
CA ASP A 476 22.44 -66.81 12.25
C ASP A 476 21.69 -66.42 13.55
N GLU A 477 20.36 -66.20 13.49
CA GLU A 477 19.49 -65.83 14.64
C GLU A 477 19.83 -64.49 15.33
N ILE A 478 20.67 -63.67 14.69
CA ILE A 478 21.11 -62.38 15.22
C ILE A 478 20.28 -61.23 14.63
N ARG A 479 19.70 -60.39 15.50
CA ARG A 479 19.01 -59.15 15.14
C ARG A 479 19.76 -57.95 15.68
N THR A 480 20.02 -56.96 14.84
CA THR A 480 20.60 -55.68 15.30
C THR A 480 19.49 -54.65 15.53
N HIS A 481 19.70 -53.79 16.52
CA HIS A 481 18.82 -52.72 16.94
C HIS A 481 19.63 -51.44 17.03
N ARG A 482 19.22 -50.39 16.32
CA ARG A 482 19.89 -49.10 16.35
C ARG A 482 18.86 -48.01 16.64
N GLY A 483 19.02 -47.29 17.74
CA GLY A 483 18.24 -46.09 18.02
C GLY A 483 19.14 -44.86 18.06
N ALA A 484 18.68 -43.71 17.61
CA ALA A 484 19.43 -42.46 17.72
C ALA A 484 18.52 -41.25 17.88
N LEU A 485 18.97 -40.28 18.67
CA LEU A 485 18.38 -38.95 18.82
C LEU A 485 19.45 -37.89 18.48
N LEU A 486 19.20 -37.12 17.43
CA LEU A 486 20.17 -36.21 16.83
C LEU A 486 19.62 -34.79 16.77
N GLY A 487 20.47 -33.81 17.06
CA GLY A 487 20.23 -32.42 16.66
C GLY A 487 20.60 -32.24 15.18
N LEU A 488 19.84 -31.42 14.47
CA LEU A 488 19.99 -31.20 13.02
C LEU A 488 20.26 -29.74 12.68
N LEU A 489 21.07 -29.55 11.64
CA LEU A 489 21.20 -28.32 10.88
C LEU A 489 21.14 -28.65 9.40
N GLY A 490 20.38 -27.88 8.63
CA GLY A 490 20.29 -28.12 7.20
C GLY A 490 19.99 -26.87 6.39
N ALA A 491 20.27 -27.00 5.11
CA ALA A 491 19.97 -26.02 4.09
C ALA A 491 19.05 -26.62 3.03
N GLN A 492 18.18 -25.81 2.44
CA GLN A 492 17.34 -26.20 1.31
C GLN A 492 17.37 -25.13 0.23
N ALA A 493 17.36 -25.57 -1.03
CA ALA A 493 17.21 -24.67 -2.16
C ALA A 493 15.83 -23.96 -2.12
N PRO A 494 15.70 -22.78 -2.73
CA PRO A 494 14.44 -22.05 -2.79
C PRO A 494 13.29 -22.92 -3.31
N SER A 495 12.09 -22.73 -2.77
CA SER A 495 10.88 -23.48 -3.14
C SER A 495 10.40 -23.24 -4.58
N GLU A 496 10.98 -22.24 -5.26
CA GLU A 496 10.73 -21.91 -6.67
C GLU A 496 11.19 -23.01 -7.63
N LEU A 497 12.12 -23.87 -7.19
CA LEU A 497 12.50 -25.06 -7.95
C LEU A 497 11.38 -26.10 -7.87
N ARG A 498 10.99 -26.64 -9.02
CA ARG A 498 9.97 -27.70 -9.14
C ARG A 498 10.27 -28.92 -8.26
N VAL A 499 11.55 -29.17 -7.98
CA VAL A 499 12.03 -30.21 -7.05
C VAL A 499 13.19 -29.64 -6.23
N PRO A 500 12.94 -29.02 -5.06
CA PRO A 500 14.00 -28.40 -4.28
C PRO A 500 14.98 -29.43 -3.72
N LEU A 501 16.27 -29.13 -3.82
CA LEU A 501 17.36 -29.90 -3.20
C LEU A 501 17.52 -29.50 -1.73
N PHE A 502 18.00 -30.43 -0.90
CA PHE A 502 18.43 -30.11 0.47
C PHE A 502 19.72 -30.81 0.84
N LEU A 503 20.41 -30.24 1.83
CA LEU A 503 21.54 -30.82 2.52
C LEU A 503 21.30 -30.72 4.03
N GLU A 504 21.56 -31.79 4.77
CA GLU A 504 21.34 -31.85 6.22
C GLU A 504 22.52 -32.56 6.88
N ALA A 505 22.91 -32.07 8.06
CA ALA A 505 23.87 -32.71 8.94
C ALA A 505 23.31 -32.76 10.37
N GLY A 506 23.68 -33.79 11.11
CA GLY A 506 23.24 -33.98 12.48
C GLY A 506 24.23 -34.75 13.32
N ALA A 507 24.15 -34.55 14.62
CA ALA A 507 24.95 -35.27 15.60
C ALA A 507 24.16 -35.45 16.89
N GLY A 508 24.47 -36.50 17.64
CA GLY A 508 23.82 -36.80 18.90
C GLY A 508 24.19 -38.17 19.42
N TRP A 509 23.26 -38.77 20.15
CA TRP A 509 23.49 -39.99 20.90
C TRP A 509 22.46 -41.04 20.54
N GLY A 510 22.88 -42.28 20.56
CA GLY A 510 22.07 -43.43 20.26
C GLY A 510 22.45 -44.64 21.10
N PHE A 511 21.89 -45.78 20.73
CA PHE A 511 22.27 -47.08 21.24
C PHE A 511 22.40 -48.06 20.07
N LEU A 512 23.25 -49.05 20.27
CA LEU A 512 23.40 -50.16 19.34
C LEU A 512 23.32 -51.46 20.10
N GLY A 513 22.35 -52.30 19.76
CA GLY A 513 22.11 -53.59 20.40
C GLY A 513 22.09 -54.73 19.40
N VAL A 514 22.44 -55.92 19.91
CA VAL A 514 22.39 -57.19 19.20
C VAL A 514 21.60 -58.16 20.07
N THR A 515 20.59 -58.80 19.48
CA THR A 515 19.77 -59.82 20.12
C THR A 515 20.00 -61.15 19.42
N ARG A 516 20.28 -62.21 20.18
CA ARG A 516 20.35 -63.60 19.71
C ARG A 516 19.59 -64.51 20.69
N GLY A 517 18.45 -65.05 20.27
CA GLY A 517 17.55 -65.77 21.18
C GLY A 517 17.10 -64.88 22.35
N ALA A 518 17.39 -65.31 23.59
CA ALA A 518 17.12 -64.55 24.81
C ALA A 518 18.24 -63.58 25.22
N THR A 519 19.43 -63.71 24.61
CA THR A 519 20.60 -62.90 24.96
C THR A 519 20.54 -61.54 24.26
N ARG A 520 20.78 -60.48 25.03
CA ARG A 520 20.90 -59.10 24.53
C ARG A 520 22.25 -58.53 24.95
N MET A 521 23.00 -58.01 24.00
CA MET A 521 24.25 -57.29 24.23
C MET A 521 24.22 -55.99 23.43
N GLY A 522 24.90 -54.95 23.89
CA GLY A 522 24.91 -53.69 23.17
C GLY A 522 25.61 -52.57 23.91
N ASP A 523 25.86 -51.50 23.18
CA ASP A 523 26.34 -50.23 23.71
C ASP A 523 25.11 -49.32 23.94
N PRO A 524 24.79 -48.98 25.20
CA PRO A 524 23.66 -48.12 25.52
C PRO A 524 23.89 -46.66 25.10
N THR A 525 25.14 -46.28 24.76
CA THR A 525 25.53 -44.89 24.47
C THR A 525 26.54 -44.83 23.34
N VAL A 526 26.04 -44.73 22.13
CA VAL A 526 26.82 -44.56 20.90
C VAL A 526 26.74 -43.10 20.47
N PHE A 527 27.89 -42.46 20.22
CA PHE A 527 27.88 -41.15 19.57
C PHE A 527 27.65 -41.35 18.06
N SER A 528 26.67 -40.64 17.52
CA SER A 528 26.20 -40.82 16.15
C SER A 528 26.23 -39.51 15.38
N THR A 529 26.71 -39.55 14.14
CA THR A 529 26.57 -38.46 13.17
C THR A 529 25.74 -38.90 11.98
N TYR A 530 25.08 -37.94 11.36
CA TYR A 530 24.18 -38.14 10.23
C TYR A 530 24.44 -37.05 9.20
N THR A 531 24.46 -37.42 7.93
CA THR A 531 24.42 -36.49 6.81
C THR A 531 23.45 -37.00 5.78
N ALA A 532 22.73 -36.09 5.13
CA ALA A 532 21.83 -36.43 4.06
C ALA A 532 21.74 -35.36 3.00
N THR A 533 21.51 -35.82 1.78
CA THR A 533 21.21 -34.98 0.62
C THR A 533 20.04 -35.59 -0.12
N GLY A 534 19.18 -34.76 -0.66
CA GLY A 534 17.96 -35.27 -1.29
C GLY A 534 17.10 -34.21 -1.93
N LEU A 535 15.92 -34.66 -2.31
CA LEU A 535 14.93 -33.90 -3.06
C LEU A 535 13.61 -33.85 -2.29
N MET A 536 12.90 -32.74 -2.45
CA MET A 536 11.54 -32.57 -1.96
C MET A 536 10.58 -32.49 -3.14
N GLY A 537 9.40 -33.10 -3.01
CA GLY A 537 8.37 -33.09 -4.05
C GLY A 537 6.98 -33.20 -3.45
N THR A 538 5.97 -33.09 -4.31
CA THR A 538 4.57 -33.32 -3.92
C THR A 538 4.01 -34.45 -4.77
N LEU A 539 3.44 -35.47 -4.14
CA LEU A 539 2.74 -36.57 -4.82
C LEU A 539 1.33 -36.67 -4.24
N ALA A 540 0.32 -36.57 -5.09
CA ALA A 540 -1.09 -36.64 -4.69
C ALA A 540 -1.47 -35.70 -3.52
N GLY A 541 -0.91 -34.48 -3.50
CA GLY A 541 -1.16 -33.47 -2.46
C GLY A 541 -0.35 -33.66 -1.17
N VAL A 542 0.47 -34.70 -1.06
CA VAL A 542 1.33 -34.94 0.11
C VAL A 542 2.77 -34.56 -0.20
N ARG A 543 3.39 -33.78 0.70
CA ARG A 543 4.80 -33.39 0.58
C ARG A 543 5.69 -34.56 0.96
N LEU A 544 6.52 -34.99 0.02
CA LEU A 544 7.47 -36.08 0.16
C LEU A 544 8.90 -35.54 0.20
N ARG A 545 9.73 -36.20 1.02
CA ARG A 545 11.18 -35.99 1.10
C ARG A 545 11.85 -37.32 0.83
N VAL A 546 12.76 -37.35 -0.15
CA VAL A 546 13.56 -38.54 -0.47
C VAL A 546 15.02 -38.19 -0.31
N ALA A 547 15.76 -38.98 0.46
CA ALA A 547 17.14 -38.68 0.84
C ALA A 547 18.07 -39.87 0.64
N ALA A 548 19.29 -39.61 0.17
CA ALA A 548 20.44 -40.46 0.42
C ALA A 548 21.06 -40.05 1.77
N THR A 549 21.43 -41.03 2.58
CA THR A 549 21.89 -40.84 3.96
C THR A 549 23.21 -41.54 4.20
N LEU A 550 24.04 -40.93 5.03
CA LEU A 550 25.31 -41.47 5.50
C LEU A 550 25.40 -41.25 7.00
N THR A 551 25.63 -42.33 7.73
CA THR A 551 25.74 -42.32 9.20
C THR A 551 27.09 -42.85 9.64
N TYR A 552 27.59 -42.30 10.75
CA TYR A 552 28.78 -42.78 11.44
C TYR A 552 28.47 -42.94 12.92
N ASP A 553 28.73 -44.12 13.45
CA ASP A 553 28.53 -44.47 14.84
C ASP A 553 29.87 -44.81 15.49
N ARG A 554 30.17 -44.15 16.61
CA ARG A 554 31.35 -44.48 17.41
C ARG A 554 31.00 -45.62 18.36
N VAL A 555 31.39 -46.83 17.99
CA VAL A 555 31.12 -48.06 18.73
C VAL A 555 32.38 -48.55 19.44
N THR A 556 32.23 -49.22 20.58
CA THR A 556 33.34 -49.90 21.26
C THR A 556 33.25 -51.41 21.01
N LEU A 557 34.28 -51.98 20.40
CA LEU A 557 34.42 -53.41 20.14
C LEU A 557 35.76 -53.86 20.71
N ASP A 558 35.77 -54.91 21.55
CA ASP A 558 36.98 -55.46 22.17
C ASP A 558 37.88 -54.39 22.83
N ASP A 559 37.28 -53.53 23.65
CA ASP A 559 37.92 -52.39 24.33
C ASP A 559 38.59 -51.34 23.41
N ARG A 560 38.24 -51.34 22.12
CA ARG A 560 38.72 -50.38 21.12
C ARG A 560 37.56 -49.61 20.50
N ASN A 561 37.76 -48.30 20.31
CA ASN A 561 36.81 -47.43 19.62
C ASN A 561 36.93 -47.60 18.11
N HIS A 562 35.82 -47.89 17.44
CA HIS A 562 35.70 -47.98 16.00
C HIS A 562 34.60 -47.03 15.50
N TRP A 563 34.76 -46.53 14.28
CA TRP A 563 33.71 -45.80 13.57
C TRP A 563 33.03 -46.74 12.60
N ASP A 564 31.80 -47.11 12.89
CA ASP A 564 30.96 -47.90 12.00
C ASP A 564 30.23 -46.95 11.04
N ARG A 565 30.35 -47.20 9.73
CA ARG A 565 29.79 -46.35 8.68
C ARG A 565 28.69 -47.08 7.94
N ALA A 566 27.50 -46.48 7.87
CA ALA A 566 26.38 -47.04 7.14
C ALA A 566 25.80 -46.06 6.12
N PHE A 567 25.64 -46.54 4.89
CA PHE A 567 24.90 -45.86 3.82
C PHE A 567 23.44 -46.30 3.83
N GLY A 568 22.54 -45.38 3.51
CA GLY A 568 21.12 -45.68 3.45
C GLY A 568 20.31 -44.69 2.64
N PHE A 569 19.01 -44.92 2.59
CA PHE A 569 18.01 -44.04 2.01
C PHE A 569 16.87 -43.78 3.00
N GLU A 570 16.15 -42.69 2.78
CA GLU A 570 14.98 -42.32 3.57
C GLU A 570 13.88 -41.76 2.67
N VAL A 571 12.65 -42.12 3.02
CA VAL A 571 11.44 -41.51 2.46
C VAL A 571 10.59 -41.00 3.62
N ALA A 572 10.23 -39.72 3.60
CA ALA A 572 9.45 -39.10 4.66
C ALA A 572 8.30 -38.24 4.13
N LEU A 573 7.20 -38.22 4.87
CA LEU A 573 6.03 -37.38 4.63
C LEU A 573 6.12 -36.16 5.54
N ARG A 574 6.05 -34.96 4.95
CA ARG A 574 6.12 -33.69 5.68
C ARG A 574 4.72 -33.15 5.93
N ARG A 575 4.41 -32.88 7.20
CA ARG A 575 3.13 -32.35 7.66
C ARG A 575 3.25 -30.94 8.24
#